data_AF-A0A9E5SSF6-F1
#
_entry.id   AF-A0A9E5SSF6-F1
#
_cell.length_a   1.000
_cell.length_b   1.000
_cell.length_c   1.000
_cell.angle_alpha   90.00
_cell.angle_beta   90.00
_cell.angle_gamma   90.00
#
_symmetry.space_group_name_H-M   'P 1'
#
loop_
_entity.id
_entity.type
_entity.pdbx_description
1 polymer ?
#
loop_
_entity_poly.entity_id
_entity_poly.type
_entity_poly.pdbx_seq_one_letter_code
_entity_poly.pdbx_strand_id
1 'polypeptide(L)' 'MLTAIVLALFAVTAAVDWLPGVKNKPVKETIVYGMLWTAALAVLLLDSLDIPLPSPNDMIHSVMSSIFNVK' A
#
# COMPACT_ATOMS: atom_id res chain seq x y z
N MET A 1 0.98 -1.98 21.52
CA MET A 1 2.40 -1.53 21.63
C MET A 1 3.15 -1.72 20.33
N LEU A 2 3.09 -2.90 19.68
CA LEU A 2 3.75 -3.14 18.39
C LEU A 2 3.24 -2.20 17.27
N THR A 3 1.93 -2.03 17.15
CA THR A 3 1.28 -1.17 16.15
C THR A 3 1.73 0.29 16.18
N ALA A 4 1.88 0.86 17.38
CA ALA A 4 2.41 2.22 17.57
C ALA A 4 3.88 2.35 17.11
N ILE A 5 4.70 1.33 17.35
CA ILE A 5 6.10 1.28 16.90
C ILE A 5 6.16 1.20 15.37
N VAL A 6 5.32 0.35 14.78
CA VAL A 6 5.25 0.19 13.31
C VAL A 6 4.76 1.48 12.65
N LEU A 7 3.73 2.13 13.18
CA LEU A 7 3.26 3.43 12.69
C LEU A 7 4.31 4.53 12.83
N ALA A 8 5.06 4.56 13.94
CA ALA A 8 6.15 5.52 14.12
C ALA A 8 7.26 5.31 13.10
N LEU A 9 7.68 4.07 12.85
CA LEU A 9 8.67 3.74 11.82
C LEU A 9 8.16 4.12 10.42
N PHE A 10 6.89 3.86 10.12
CA PHE A 10 6.26 4.24 8.86
C PHE A 10 6.21 5.77 8.67
N ALA A 11 5.90 6.54 9.73
CA ALA A 11 5.93 7.99 9.67
C ALA A 11 7.36 8.53 9.43
N VAL A 12 8.38 7.90 10.03
CA VAL A 12 9.78 8.28 9.81
C VAL A 12 10.21 7.99 8.37
N THR A 13 9.83 6.86 7.78
CA THR A 13 10.15 6.59 6.37
C THR A 13 9.43 7.56 5.43
N ALA A 14 8.19 7.94 5.73
CA ALA A 14 7.53 9.06 5.04
C ALA A 14 8.36 10.34 5.12
N ALA A 15 8.75 10.73 6.33
CA ALA A 15 9.46 11.98 6.54
C ALA A 15 10.84 11.99 5.86
N VAL A 16 11.55 10.86 5.83
CA VAL A 16 12.90 10.78 5.24
C VAL A 16 12.85 10.62 3.72
N ASP A 17 11.90 9.85 3.18
CA ASP A 17 11.89 9.50 1.74
C ASP A 17 10.96 10.42 0.93
N TRP A 18 9.83 10.82 1.51
CA TRP A 18 8.82 11.63 0.82
C TRP A 18 9.15 13.13 0.82
N LEU A 19 9.51 13.72 1.97
CA LEU A 19 9.79 15.17 2.07
C LEU A 19 10.85 15.66 1.08
N PRO A 20 12.03 15.01 0.95
CA PRO A 20 13.01 15.42 -0.06
C PRO A 20 12.58 15.03 -1.48
N GLY A 21 11.83 13.94 -1.63
CA GLY A 21 11.33 13.46 -2.93
C GLY A 21 10.33 14.40 -3.60
N VAL A 22 9.40 15.00 -2.84
CA VAL A 22 8.37 15.91 -3.40
C VAL A 22 8.97 17.14 -4.06
N LYS A 23 10.12 17.60 -3.56
CA LYS A 23 10.75 18.83 -4.05
C LYS A 23 11.47 18.64 -5.39
N ASN A 24 11.90 17.41 -5.69
CA ASN A 24 12.75 17.11 -6.85
C ASN A 24 12.11 16.15 -7.87
N LYS A 25 10.97 15.53 -7.56
CA LYS A 25 10.32 14.54 -8.45
C LYS A 25 9.19 15.16 -9.28
N PRO A 26 8.97 14.68 -10.52
CA PRO A 26 7.83 15.08 -11.33
C PRO A 26 6.50 14.71 -10.65
N VAL A 27 5.52 15.61 -10.74
CA VAL A 27 4.21 15.52 -10.03
C VAL A 27 3.52 14.16 -10.21
N LYS A 28 3.57 13.58 -11.41
CA LYS A 28 2.96 12.26 -11.69
C LYS A 28 3.57 11.15 -10.84
N GLU A 29 4.89 11.19 -10.65
CA GLU A 29 5.61 10.20 -9.87
C GLU A 29 5.32 10.35 -8.38
N THR A 30 5.20 11.60 -7.89
CA THR A 30 4.75 11.89 -6.52
C THR A 30 3.33 11.38 -6.26
N ILE A 31 2.42 11.51 -7.23
CA ILE A 31 1.03 11.01 -7.09
C ILE A 31 1.02 9.48 -7.00
N VAL A 32 1.69 8.79 -7.92
CA VAL A 32 1.74 7.32 -7.93
C VAL A 32 2.40 6.79 -6.67
N TYR A 33 3.55 7.36 -6.29
CA TYR A 33 4.24 7.00 -5.05
C TYR A 33 3.35 7.23 -3.83
N GLY A 34 2.60 8.33 -3.83
CA GLY A 34 1.68 8.62 -2.74
C GLY A 34 0.49 7.70 -2.63
N MET A 35 -0.10 7.29 -3.76
CA MET A 35 -1.15 6.28 -3.78
C MET A 35 -0.63 4.94 -3.21
N LEU A 36 0.56 4.50 -3.63
CA LEU A 36 1.17 3.26 -3.13
C LEU A 36 1.41 3.33 -1.62
N TRP A 37 1.86 4.48 -1.12
CA TRP A 37 2.12 4.67 0.29
C TRP A 37 0.84 4.73 1.12
N THR A 38 -0.22 5.41 0.64
CA THR A 38 -1.54 5.39 1.28
C THR A 38 -2.11 3.97 1.33
N ALA A 39 -1.95 3.19 0.25
CA ALA A 39 -2.34 1.78 0.23
C ALA A 39 -1.56 0.95 1.27
N ALA A 40 -0.24 1.17 1.37
CA ALA A 40 0.59 0.51 2.38
C ALA A 40 0.15 0.85 3.81
N LEU A 41 -0.18 2.11 4.10
CA LEU A 41 -0.72 2.53 5.40
C LEU A 41 -2.05 1.84 5.71
N ALA A 42 -2.95 1.77 4.73
CA ALA A 42 -4.24 1.12 4.90
C ALA A 42 -4.09 -0.38 5.21
N VAL A 43 -3.23 -1.09 4.47
CA VAL A 43 -2.91 -2.50 4.74
C VAL A 43 -2.33 -2.67 6.15
N LEU A 44 -1.41 -1.80 6.54
CA LEU A 44 -0.76 -1.84 7.85
C LEU A 44 -1.73 -1.59 9.00
N LEU A 45 -2.72 -0.71 8.81
CA LEU A 45 -3.79 -0.48 9.78
C LEU A 45 -4.74 -1.66 9.88
N LEU A 46 -5.13 -2.28 8.76
CA LEU A 46 -5.96 -3.48 8.75
C LEU A 46 -5.27 -4.64 9.48
N ASP A 47 -4.00 -4.87 9.17
CA ASP A 47 -3.15 -5.86 9.84
C ASP A 47 -3.01 -5.57 11.35
N SER A 48 -2.74 -4.31 11.70
CA SER A 48 -2.63 -3.86 13.09
C SER A 48 -3.92 -4.02 13.92
N LEU A 49 -5.08 -3.98 13.26
CA LEU A 49 -6.39 -4.12 13.89
C LEU A 49 -6.90 -5.58 13.84
N ASP A 50 -6.07 -6.53 13.38
CA ASP A 50 -6.43 -7.94 13.19
C ASP A 50 -7.64 -8.11 12.25
N ILE A 51 -7.84 -7.14 11.33
CA ILE A 51 -8.88 -7.20 10.32
C ILE A 51 -8.36 -8.02 9.14
N PRO A 52 -9.07 -9.07 8.71
CA PRO A 52 -8.63 -9.90 7.60
C PRO A 52 -8.48 -9.05 6.35
N LEU A 53 -7.26 -9.03 5.81
CA LEU A 53 -6.96 -8.36 4.56
C LEU A 53 -7.73 -9.04 3.41
N PRO A 54 -8.55 -8.31 2.65
CA PRO A 54 -9.23 -8.88 1.50
C PRO A 54 -8.17 -9.33 0.49
N SER A 55 -8.06 -10.65 0.30
CA SER A 55 -7.11 -11.21 -0.66
C SER A 55 -7.58 -10.91 -2.07
N PRO A 56 -6.72 -10.34 -2.94
CA PRO A 56 -7.07 -10.16 -4.34
C PRO A 56 -7.07 -11.48 -5.10
N ASN A 57 -6.72 -12.62 -4.50
CA ASN A 57 -6.64 -13.91 -5.19
C ASN A 57 -7.94 -14.25 -5.91
N ASP A 58 -9.11 -14.05 -5.29
CA ASP A 58 -10.38 -14.37 -5.92
C ASP A 58 -10.66 -13.47 -7.13
N MET A 59 -10.27 -12.20 -7.04
CA MET A 59 -10.36 -11.26 -8.17
C MET A 59 -9.37 -11.62 -9.29
N ILE A 60 -8.14 -11.97 -8.95
CA ILE A 60 -7.11 -12.39 -9.92
C ILE A 60 -7.55 -13.68 -10.60
N HIS A 61 -8.04 -14.67 -9.84
CA HIS A 61 -8.58 -15.91 -10.39
C HIS A 61 -9.78 -15.66 -11.31
N SER A 62 -10.67 -14.73 -10.96
CA SER A 62 -11.82 -14.35 -11.80
C SER A 62 -11.40 -13.69 -13.12
N VAL A 63 -10.42 -12.78 -13.08
CA VAL A 63 -9.88 -12.16 -14.30
C VAL A 63 -9.13 -13.20 -15.14
N MET A 64 -8.32 -14.05 -14.50
CA MET A 64 -7.52 -15.06 -15.18
C MET A 64 -8.40 -16.15 -15.82
N SER A 65 -9.45 -16.61 -15.13
CA SER A 65 -10.41 -17.57 -15.68
C SER A 65 -11.21 -16.97 -16.83
N SER A 66 -11.53 -15.66 -16.78
CA SER A 66 -12.19 -14.94 -17.87
C SER A 66 -11.31 -14.79 -19.11
N ILE A 67 -10.01 -14.50 -18.94
CA ILE A 67 -9.06 -14.35 -20.06
C ILE A 67 -8.73 -15.71 -20.70
N PHE A 68 -8.45 -16.72 -19.88
CA PHE A 68 -7.97 -18.01 -20.37
C PHE A 68 -9.06 -19.06 -20.54
N ASN A 69 -10.32 -18.74 -20.20
CA ASN A 69 -11.47 -19.66 -20.23
C ASN A 69 -11.17 -21.00 -19.53
N VAL A 70 -10.38 -20.95 -18.46
CA VAL A 70 -10.01 -22.11 -17.65
C VAL A 70 -11.06 -22.23 -16.55
N LYS A 71 -11.81 -23.33 -16.60
CA LYS A 71 -12.91 -23.65 -15.68
C LYS A 71 -12.39 -24.24 -14.38
#